data_AF-A0A1X2GFS6-F1
#
_entry.id   AF-A0A1X2GFS6-F1
#
_cell.length_a   1.000
_cell.length_b   1.000
_cell.length_c   1.000
_cell.angle_alpha   90.00
_cell.angle_beta   90.00
_cell.angle_gamma   90.00
#
_symmetry.space_group_name_H-M   'P 1'
#
loop_
_entity.id
_entity.type
_entity.pdbx_description
1 polymer ?
#
loop_
_entity_poly.entity_id
_entity_poly.type
_entity_poly.pdbx_seq_one_letter_code
_entity_poly.pdbx_strand_id
1 'polypeptide(L)'
;MNTLQDHIGTDHVDDSLTAEDDDSDDNKKPGKRNGRRKIKIEYIEDKTKRHITFSKRKAGIMKKAYELSTLTGTQVLLLVVSETGLVYTFTTPKLQPLVTQPEGKNLIQTCLNAPDNQETVE
;
A
#
# COMPACT_ATOMS: atom_id res chain seq x y z
N MET A 1 2.45 -18.08 28.14
CA MET A 1 1.21 -17.29 27.95
C MET A 1 1.33 -16.56 26.63
N ASN A 2 0.51 -17.03 25.68
CA ASN A 2 0.02 -16.43 24.43
C ASN A 2 1.04 -16.01 23.34
N THR A 3 1.30 -17.01 22.50
CA THR A 3 1.31 -17.01 21.02
C THR A 3 0.91 -15.70 20.34
N LEU A 4 1.85 -15.06 19.63
CA LEU A 4 1.54 -14.07 18.60
C LEU A 4 1.75 -14.76 17.25
N GLN A 5 0.62 -15.21 16.69
CA GLN A 5 0.51 -15.97 15.46
C GLN A 5 0.84 -15.12 14.22
N ASP A 6 1.46 -15.77 13.25
CA ASP A 6 1.68 -15.34 11.87
C ASP A 6 0.45 -14.73 11.21
N HIS A 7 0.53 -13.50 10.67
CA HIS A 7 -0.36 -13.03 9.61
C HIS A 7 0.46 -12.35 8.50
N ILE A 8 1.20 -13.16 7.74
CA ILE A 8 1.53 -12.81 6.34
C ILE A 8 0.40 -13.43 5.51
N GLY A 9 -0.68 -12.69 5.30
CA GLY A 9 -1.79 -13.12 4.45
C GLY A 9 -1.38 -13.13 2.99
N THR A 10 -1.41 -14.31 2.37
CA THR A 10 -1.57 -14.46 0.91
C THR A 10 -3.06 -14.54 0.62
N ASP A 11 -3.65 -13.45 0.14
CA ASP A 11 -5.06 -13.45 -0.26
C ASP A 11 -5.20 -14.11 -1.63
N HIS A 12 -5.82 -15.29 -1.63
CA HIS A 12 -6.41 -15.95 -2.79
C HIS A 12 -7.72 -15.22 -3.12
N VAL A 13 -7.90 -14.77 -4.35
CA VAL A 13 -9.15 -14.15 -4.80
C VAL A 13 -10.11 -15.24 -5.26
N ASP A 14 -11.15 -15.47 -4.47
CA ASP A 14 -12.34 -16.25 -4.85
C ASP A 14 -13.26 -15.33 -5.67
N ASP A 15 -13.37 -15.61 -6.97
CA ASP A 15 -14.31 -14.97 -7.89
C ASP A 15 -15.53 -15.88 -8.03
N SER A 16 -16.55 -15.65 -7.22
CA SER A 16 -17.90 -16.18 -7.43
C SER A 16 -18.92 -15.40 -6.62
N LEU A 17 -19.47 -14.34 -7.23
CA LEU A 17 -20.74 -13.77 -6.80
C LEU A 17 -21.76 -13.94 -7.93
N THR A 18 -22.79 -14.70 -7.60
CA THR A 18 -23.99 -14.99 -8.39
C THR A 18 -24.78 -13.72 -8.68
N ALA A 19 -25.23 -13.58 -9.92
CA ALA A 19 -26.17 -12.55 -10.34
C ALA A 19 -27.59 -12.95 -9.89
N GLU A 20 -28.18 -12.16 -9.00
CA GLU A 20 -29.63 -12.14 -8.81
C GLU A 20 -30.13 -10.77 -9.29
N ASP A 21 -30.89 -10.79 -10.38
CA ASP A 21 -31.59 -9.64 -10.96
C ASP A 21 -32.82 -9.31 -10.10
N ASP A 22 -32.78 -8.19 -9.37
CA ASP A 22 -33.97 -7.58 -8.77
C ASP A 22 -34.25 -6.23 -9.47
N ASP A 23 -35.34 -6.23 -10.22
CA ASP A 23 -35.82 -5.14 -11.06
C ASP A 23 -36.62 -4.16 -10.19
N SER A 24 -36.05 -2.97 -9.95
CA SER A 24 -36.80 -1.83 -9.41
C SER A 24 -36.22 -0.52 -9.93
N ASP A 25 -36.99 0.09 -10.83
CA ASP A 25 -36.89 1.41 -11.41
C ASP A 25 -36.54 2.53 -10.40
N ASP A 26 -35.31 3.06 -10.52
CA ASP A 26 -34.99 4.42 -10.10
C ASP A 26 -34.04 5.02 -11.14
N ASN A 27 -34.61 5.79 -12.07
CA ASN A 27 -33.91 6.60 -13.07
C ASN A 27 -33.05 7.70 -12.41
N LYS A 28 -31.97 7.29 -11.75
CA LYS A 28 -30.92 8.17 -11.23
C LYS A 28 -29.75 8.12 -12.20
N LYS A 29 -29.73 9.07 -13.15
CA LYS A 29 -28.58 9.30 -14.04
C LYS A 29 -27.28 9.18 -13.24
N PRO A 30 -26.34 8.28 -13.60
CA PRO A 30 -25.08 8.18 -12.88
C PRO A 30 -24.37 9.53 -13.01
N GLY A 31 -24.32 10.27 -11.90
CA GLY A 31 -23.69 11.58 -11.84
C GLY A 31 -22.30 11.48 -12.44
N LYS A 32 -22.01 12.35 -13.41
CA LYS A 32 -20.74 12.41 -14.14
C LYS A 32 -19.59 12.43 -13.13
N ARG A 33 -18.96 11.26 -12.89
CA ARG A 33 -17.83 11.15 -11.97
C ARG A 33 -16.77 12.09 -12.48
N ASN A 34 -16.47 13.15 -11.72
CA ASN A 34 -15.39 14.04 -12.10
C ASN A 34 -14.11 13.19 -12.23
N GLY A 35 -13.47 13.26 -13.40
CA GLY A 35 -12.26 12.51 -13.70
C GLY A 35 -11.10 12.85 -12.75
N ARG A 36 -9.95 12.21 -12.96
CA ARG A 36 -8.74 12.44 -12.15
C ARG A 36 -8.39 13.94 -12.15
N ARG A 37 -8.48 14.59 -10.99
CA ARG A 37 -8.07 15.99 -10.81
C ARG A 37 -6.59 16.07 -10.40
N LYS A 38 -5.91 17.12 -10.85
CA LYS A 38 -4.54 17.44 -10.42
C LYS A 38 -4.57 17.90 -8.96
N ILE A 39 -3.57 17.48 -8.17
CA ILE A 39 -3.35 17.91 -6.78
C ILE A 39 -1.90 18.39 -6.63
N LYS A 40 -1.61 19.21 -5.61
CA LYS A 40 -0.25 19.60 -5.24
C LYS A 40 0.52 18.40 -4.65
N ILE A 41 1.85 18.43 -4.74
CA ILE A 41 2.73 17.43 -4.12
C ILE A 41 3.23 18.01 -2.80
N GLU A 42 2.34 17.98 -1.81
CA GLU A 42 2.53 18.44 -0.44
C GLU A 42 1.78 17.48 0.50
N TYR A 43 1.97 17.61 1.82
CA TYR A 43 1.23 16.80 2.79
C TYR A 43 -0.28 17.06 2.66
N ILE A 44 -1.08 16.00 2.60
CA ILE A 44 -2.54 16.11 2.46
C ILE A 44 -3.14 16.21 3.86
N GLU A 45 -3.54 17.40 4.31
CA GLU A 45 -4.06 17.60 5.67
C GLU A 45 -5.34 16.80 5.96
N ASP A 46 -6.25 16.72 4.99
CA ASP A 46 -7.50 15.97 5.12
C ASP A 46 -7.22 14.47 5.26
N LYS A 47 -7.41 13.94 6.46
CA LYS A 47 -7.13 12.55 6.83
C LYS A 47 -7.82 11.54 5.91
N THR A 48 -9.08 11.78 5.56
CA THR A 48 -9.86 10.88 4.69
C THR A 48 -9.28 10.86 3.28
N LYS A 49 -9.00 12.03 2.70
CA LYS A 49 -8.36 12.13 1.37
C LYS A 49 -6.95 11.56 1.38
N ARG A 50 -6.19 11.77 2.46
CA ARG A 50 -4.85 11.23 2.63
C ARG A 50 -4.87 9.70 2.68
N HIS A 51 -5.78 9.10 3.45
CA HIS A 51 -5.95 7.64 3.53
C HIS A 51 -6.33 7.04 2.17
N ILE A 52 -7.32 7.62 1.47
CA ILE A 52 -7.71 7.18 0.13
C ILE A 52 -6.53 7.31 -0.86
N THR A 53 -5.79 8.42 -0.78
CA THR A 53 -4.63 8.66 -1.66
C THR A 53 -3.51 7.68 -1.37
N PHE A 54 -3.20 7.42 -0.11
CA PHE A 54 -2.22 6.42 0.32
C PHE A 54 -2.58 5.06 -0.28
N SER A 55 -3.80 4.58 -0.07
CA SER A 55 -4.23 3.27 -0.57
C SER A 55 -4.10 3.16 -2.09
N LYS A 56 -4.55 4.18 -2.84
CA LYS A 56 -4.45 4.20 -4.31
C LYS A 56 -3.02 4.31 -4.81
N ARG A 57 -2.21 5.19 -4.23
CA ARG A 57 -0.81 5.39 -4.66
C ARG A 57 0.06 4.19 -4.31
N LYS A 58 -0.11 3.62 -3.10
CA LYS A 58 0.54 2.38 -2.67
C LYS A 58 0.28 1.25 -3.68
N ALA A 59 -0.98 1.01 -4.03
CA ALA A 59 -1.31 -0.02 -5.03
C ALA A 59 -0.65 0.27 -6.40
N GLY A 60 -0.72 1.53 -6.86
CA GLY A 60 -0.12 1.93 -8.15
C GLY A 60 1.40 1.77 -8.19
N ILE A 61 2.12 2.19 -7.14
CA ILE A 61 3.58 2.08 -7.09
C ILE A 61 4.04 0.63 -6.91
N MET A 62 3.32 -0.19 -6.14
CA MET A 62 3.58 -1.62 -6.03
C MET A 62 3.46 -2.31 -7.39
N LYS A 63 2.40 -2.01 -8.15
CA LYS A 63 2.24 -2.52 -9.52
C LYS A 63 3.39 -2.09 -10.43
N LYS A 64 3.86 -0.86 -10.30
CA LYS A 64 5.01 -0.36 -11.09
C LYS A 64 6.32 -1.02 -10.73
N ALA A 65 6.57 -1.29 -9.45
CA ALA A 65 7.75 -2.01 -9.00
C ALA A 65 7.77 -3.46 -9.55
N TYR A 66 6.61 -4.13 -9.53
CA TYR A 66 6.42 -5.43 -10.18
C TYR A 66 6.70 -5.36 -11.67
N GLU A 67 5.99 -4.50 -12.41
CA GLU A 67 6.15 -4.34 -13.87
C GLU A 67 7.61 -4.07 -14.25
N LEU A 68 8.30 -3.17 -13.54
CA LEU A 68 9.70 -2.85 -13.79
C LEU A 68 10.61 -4.08 -13.62
N SER A 69 10.47 -4.79 -12.50
CA SER A 69 11.28 -5.97 -12.20
C SER A 69 11.05 -7.09 -13.23
N THR A 70 9.81 -7.30 -13.67
CA THR A 70 9.45 -8.33 -14.65
C THR A 70 9.96 -7.96 -16.04
N LEU A 71 9.77 -6.72 -16.48
CA LEU A 71 10.14 -6.28 -17.83
C LEU A 71 11.65 -6.24 -18.05
N THR A 72 12.43 -5.99 -17.01
CA THR A 72 13.87 -5.72 -17.13
C THR A 72 14.76 -6.74 -16.42
N GLY A 73 14.19 -7.62 -15.60
CA GLY A 73 14.96 -8.59 -14.80
C GLY A 73 15.78 -7.96 -13.67
N THR A 74 15.60 -6.67 -13.38
CA THR A 74 16.34 -5.98 -12.32
C THR A 74 15.86 -6.37 -10.93
N GLN A 75 16.75 -6.31 -9.95
CA GLN A 75 16.38 -6.48 -8.54
C GLN A 75 15.79 -5.18 -7.99
N VAL A 76 14.65 -5.29 -7.30
CA VAL A 76 13.88 -4.13 -6.80
C VAL A 76 13.41 -4.41 -5.39
N LEU A 77 13.58 -3.42 -4.50
CA LEU A 77 13.00 -3.39 -3.17
C LEU A 77 12.20 -2.10 -3.02
N LEU A 78 10.95 -2.22 -2.58
CA LEU A 78 10.07 -1.12 -2.22
C LEU A 78 9.48 -1.42 -0.84
N LEU A 79 9.57 -0.44 0.06
CA LEU A 79 9.00 -0.48 1.40
C LEU A 79 8.17 0.77 1.62
N VAL A 80 6.94 0.59 2.10
CA VAL A 80 5.99 1.68 2.39
C VAL A 80 5.39 1.44 3.77
N VAL A 81 5.49 2.41 4.68
CA VAL A 81 4.89 2.33 6.02
C VAL A 81 3.65 3.22 6.07
N SER A 82 2.53 2.71 6.60
CA SER A 82 1.34 3.52 6.84
C SER A 82 1.48 4.37 8.11
N GLU A 83 0.60 5.35 8.27
CA GLU A 83 0.45 6.09 9.54
C GLU A 83 0.13 5.19 10.73
N THR A 84 -0.38 3.98 10.49
CA THR A 84 -0.68 2.98 11.53
C THR A 84 0.50 2.06 11.82
N GLY A 85 1.66 2.29 11.21
CA GLY A 85 2.86 1.47 11.37
C GLY A 85 2.87 0.17 10.58
N LEU A 86 1.91 -0.07 9.68
CA LEU A 86 1.90 -1.27 8.84
C LEU A 86 2.92 -1.12 7.72
N VAL A 87 3.79 -2.11 7.60
CA VAL A 87 4.84 -2.16 6.58
C VAL A 87 4.35 -2.98 5.39
N TYR A 88 4.26 -2.35 4.23
CA TYR A 88 3.96 -2.98 2.95
C TYR A 88 5.22 -3.06 2.11
N THR A 89 5.49 -4.23 1.54
CA THR A 89 6.72 -4.46 0.79
C THR A 89 6.46 -5.09 -0.58
N PHE A 90 7.33 -4.76 -1.53
CA PHE A 90 7.55 -5.51 -2.75
C PHE A 90 9.04 -5.77 -2.88
N THR A 91 9.43 -7.02 -3.10
CA THR A 91 10.85 -7.41 -3.19
C THR A 91 11.05 -8.46 -4.27
N THR A 92 12.13 -8.36 -5.03
CA THR A 92 12.61 -9.47 -5.87
C THR A 92 13.34 -10.53 -5.04
N PRO A 93 13.48 -11.78 -5.53
CA PRO A 93 13.99 -12.90 -4.72
C PRO A 93 15.34 -12.67 -4.04
N LYS A 94 16.29 -11.98 -4.69
CA LYS A 94 17.60 -11.71 -4.07
C LYS A 94 17.54 -10.71 -2.92
N LEU A 95 16.51 -9.85 -2.88
CA LEU A 95 16.33 -8.83 -1.85
C LEU A 95 15.32 -9.23 -0.78
N GLN A 96 14.58 -10.32 -0.99
CA GLN A 96 13.62 -10.86 -0.03
C GLN A 96 14.21 -11.09 1.39
N PRO A 97 15.46 -11.56 1.57
CA PRO A 97 16.05 -11.71 2.90
C PRO A 97 16.04 -10.43 3.74
N LEU A 98 16.11 -9.24 3.13
CA LEU A 98 16.11 -7.96 3.85
C LEU A 98 14.81 -7.71 4.63
N VAL A 99 13.70 -8.32 4.23
CA VAL A 99 12.40 -8.13 4.89
C VAL A 99 11.89 -9.40 5.58
N THR A 100 12.49 -10.57 5.30
CA THR A 100 12.08 -11.85 5.88
C THR A 100 12.99 -12.32 7.01
N GLN A 101 14.30 -12.09 6.90
CA GLN A 101 15.28 -12.54 7.89
C GLN A 101 15.31 -11.61 9.12
N PRO A 102 15.67 -12.13 10.31
CA PRO A 102 15.74 -11.35 11.53
C PRO A 102 16.68 -10.14 11.44
N GLU A 103 17.86 -10.27 10.82
CA GLU A 103 18.80 -9.14 10.74
C GLU A 103 18.20 -7.96 9.97
N GLY A 104 17.57 -8.24 8.82
CA GLY A 104 16.92 -7.22 8.00
C GLY A 104 15.71 -6.59 8.69
N LYS A 105 14.86 -7.40 9.32
CA LYS A 105 13.70 -6.93 10.09
C LYS A 105 14.12 -6.03 11.24
N ASN A 106 15.16 -6.41 11.98
CA ASN A 106 15.68 -5.62 13.09
C ASN A 106 16.20 -4.26 12.60
N LEU A 107 16.95 -4.24 11.49
CA LEU A 107 17.43 -2.99 10.91
C LEU A 107 16.27 -2.05 10.53
N ILE A 108 15.26 -2.58 9.83
CA ILE A 108 14.07 -1.80 9.46
C ILE A 108 13.37 -1.26 10.71
N GLN A 109 13.18 -2.10 11.73
CA GLN A 109 12.53 -1.70 12.98
C GLN A 109 13.33 -0.63 13.72
N THR A 110 14.65 -0.74 13.78
CA THR A 110 15.53 0.28 14.37
C THR A 110 15.37 1.62 13.67
N CYS A 111 15.33 1.62 12.33
CA CYS A 111 15.12 2.85 11.56
C CYS A 111 13.74 3.48 11.81
N LEU A 112 12.68 2.68 11.90
CA LEU A 112 11.31 3.17 12.10
C LEU A 112 11.03 3.67 13.52
N ASN A 113 11.82 3.25 14.50
CA ASN A 113 11.71 3.69 15.89
C ASN A 113 12.63 4.88 16.23
N ALA A 114 13.46 5.33 15.28
CA ALA A 114 14.28 6.51 15.48
C ALA A 114 13.40 7.76 15.66
N PRO A 115 13.75 8.69 16.55
CA PRO A 115 12.97 9.91 16.74
C PRO A 115 12.96 10.75 15.46
N ASP A 116 11.79 11.34 15.14
CA ASP A 116 11.68 12.30 14.04
C ASP A 116 12.44 13.58 14.42
N ASN A 117 13.63 13.75 13.85
CA ASN A 117 14.36 15.03 13.94
C ASN A 117 13.66 16.05 13.06
N GLN A 118 12.57 16.65 13.54
CA GLN A 118 11.96 17.79 12.87
C GLN A 118 12.85 19.02 13.07
N GLU A 119 13.75 19.29 12.13
CA GLU A 119 14.31 20.63 11.95
C GLU A 119 13.15 21.58 11.66
N THR A 120 12.83 22.40 12.67
CA THR A 120 11.89 23.50 12.55
C THR A 120 12.59 24.57 11.73
N VAL A 121 12.26 24.69 10.45
CA VAL A 121 12.69 25.84 9.64
C VAL A 121 11.71 26.97 9.97
N GLU A 122 12.15 27.91 10.82
CA GLU A 122 11.53 29.24 10.97
C GLU A 122 11.62 30.03 9.66
#